data_AF-P0DW86-F1
#
_entry.id   AF-P0DW86-F1
#
_cell.length_a   1.000
_cell.length_b   1.000
_cell.length_c   1.000
_cell.angle_alpha   90.00
_cell.angle_beta   90.00
_cell.angle_gamma   90.00
#
_symmetry.space_group_name_H-M   'P 1'
#
loop_
_entity.id
_entity.type
_entity.pdbx_description
1 polymer ?
#
loop_
_entity_poly.entity_id
_entity_poly.type
_entity_poly.pdbx_seq_one_letter_code
_entity_poly.pdbx_strand_id
1 'polypeptide(L)'
;MVSKPRTEWSTVLSHLVLAGVSLHAAVSSVQSSRGAAAGFLLQTFAAIIMLAPGPSTHEDCLAGAWVATVIGLPLLAFDFHWVNGDRSSANLLLGGGMVLAVAGDHLGPEGCSVAGQAVLLVVAVTILIVAVFTANTYGMWGGTLLGVAGLLSRLEEDRLLLLPKEDVCRWALAAGSWAYCRALHTQRLQWE
;
A
#
# COMPACT_ATOMS: atom_id res chain seq x y z
N MET A 1 -27.54 -12.78 19.14
CA MET A 1 -27.87 -12.38 17.76
C MET A 1 -26.63 -12.53 16.91
N VAL A 2 -26.68 -13.43 15.93
CA VAL A 2 -25.56 -13.85 15.07
C VAL A 2 -25.34 -12.78 14.00
N SER A 3 -24.42 -11.85 14.24
CA SER A 3 -23.94 -10.90 13.22
C SER A 3 -22.53 -11.23 12.71
N LYS A 4 -22.03 -12.45 12.96
CA LYS A 4 -20.67 -12.89 12.58
C LYS A 4 -20.43 -13.15 11.08
N PRO A 5 -21.37 -13.68 10.26
CA PRO A 5 -20.99 -14.08 8.90
C PRO A 5 -20.71 -12.88 7.99
N ARG A 6 -21.50 -11.79 8.08
CA ARG A 6 -21.39 -10.67 7.12
C ARG A 6 -20.03 -9.96 7.20
N THR A 7 -19.47 -9.81 8.40
CA THR A 7 -18.15 -9.19 8.59
C THR A 7 -17.05 -10.07 8.04
N GLU A 8 -17.12 -11.39 8.26
CA GLU A 8 -16.14 -12.34 7.72
C GLU A 8 -16.11 -12.32 6.18
N TRP A 9 -17.28 -12.37 5.53
CA TRP A 9 -17.35 -12.27 4.06
C TRP A 9 -16.81 -10.94 3.52
N SER A 10 -17.07 -9.83 4.22
CA SER A 10 -16.60 -8.51 3.82
C SER A 10 -15.06 -8.42 3.89
N THR A 11 -14.47 -8.97 4.95
CA THR A 11 -13.02 -9.03 5.15
C THR A 11 -12.34 -9.94 4.13
N VAL A 12 -12.90 -11.13 3.88
CA VAL A 12 -12.37 -12.03 2.84
C VAL A 12 -12.45 -11.37 1.46
N LEU A 13 -13.56 -10.73 1.14
CA LEU A 13 -13.74 -10.04 -0.13
C LEU A 13 -12.75 -8.88 -0.30
N SER A 14 -12.55 -8.05 0.73
CA SER A 14 -11.64 -6.91 0.66
C SER A 14 -10.17 -7.35 0.50
N HIS A 15 -9.76 -8.44 1.15
CA HIS A 15 -8.45 -9.04 0.94
C HIS A 15 -8.29 -9.64 -0.48
N LEU A 16 -9.30 -10.35 -0.99
CA LEU A 16 -9.26 -10.90 -2.35
C LEU A 16 -9.15 -9.81 -3.41
N VAL A 17 -9.91 -8.72 -3.25
CA VAL A 17 -9.84 -7.57 -4.17
C VAL A 17 -8.48 -6.92 -4.09
N LEU A 18 -7.95 -6.66 -2.88
CA LEU A 18 -6.63 -6.08 -2.72
C LEU A 18 -5.56 -6.96 -3.38
N ALA A 19 -5.57 -8.26 -3.11
CA ALA A 19 -4.65 -9.23 -3.69
C ALA A 19 -4.76 -9.29 -5.22
N GLY A 20 -5.99 -9.34 -5.75
CA GLY A 20 -6.23 -9.39 -7.19
C GLY A 20 -5.77 -8.12 -7.90
N VAL A 21 -6.07 -6.95 -7.34
CA VAL A 21 -5.68 -5.65 -7.89
C VAL A 21 -4.17 -5.47 -7.80
N SER A 22 -3.53 -5.79 -6.67
CA SER A 22 -2.09 -5.69 -6.52
C SER A 22 -1.36 -6.69 -7.41
N LEU A 23 -1.87 -7.92 -7.57
CA LEU A 23 -1.27 -8.91 -8.47
C LEU A 23 -1.36 -8.44 -9.92
N HIS A 24 -2.52 -7.94 -10.35
CA HIS A 24 -2.68 -7.35 -11.68
C HIS A 24 -1.72 -6.16 -11.88
N ALA A 25 -1.65 -5.25 -10.90
CA ALA A 25 -0.77 -4.10 -10.94
C ALA A 25 0.71 -4.53 -11.04
N ALA A 26 1.13 -5.55 -10.28
CA ALA A 26 2.46 -6.13 -10.36
C ALA A 26 2.78 -6.69 -11.75
N VAL A 27 1.90 -7.52 -12.32
CA VAL A 27 2.10 -8.12 -13.63
C VAL A 27 2.16 -7.04 -14.73
N SER A 28 1.26 -6.05 -14.67
CA SER A 28 1.24 -4.96 -15.65
C SER A 28 2.42 -4.00 -15.53
N SER A 29 3.07 -3.92 -14.37
CA SER A 29 4.22 -3.03 -14.13
C SER A 29 5.58 -3.72 -14.22
N VAL A 30 5.66 -5.06 -14.29
CA VAL A 30 6.94 -5.80 -14.23
C VAL A 30 7.96 -5.39 -15.29
N GLN A 31 7.49 -5.01 -16.48
CA GLN A 31 8.35 -4.58 -17.58
C GLN A 31 8.68 -3.08 -17.54
N SER A 32 7.78 -2.26 -16.99
CA SER A 32 7.90 -0.80 -17.03
C SER A 32 8.49 -0.19 -15.75
N SER A 33 8.21 -0.78 -14.60
CA SER A 33 8.42 -0.20 -13.27
C SER A 33 8.66 -1.35 -12.28
N ARG A 34 9.90 -1.85 -12.27
CA ARG A 34 10.29 -3.05 -11.49
C ARG A 34 10.16 -2.82 -9.98
N GLY A 35 10.42 -1.61 -9.51
CA GLY A 35 10.26 -1.26 -8.10
C GLY A 35 8.79 -1.31 -7.69
N ALA A 36 7.91 -0.66 -8.46
CA ALA A 36 6.48 -0.68 -8.24
C ALA A 36 5.92 -2.10 -8.34
N ALA A 37 6.38 -2.90 -9.30
CA ALA A 37 5.99 -4.29 -9.43
C ALA A 37 6.34 -5.10 -8.17
N ALA A 38 7.56 -4.92 -7.64
CA ALA A 38 7.96 -5.55 -6.39
C ALA A 38 7.11 -5.06 -5.20
N GLY A 39 6.80 -3.76 -5.13
CA GLY A 39 5.91 -3.22 -4.10
C GLY A 39 4.50 -3.81 -4.14
N PHE A 40 3.92 -3.91 -5.34
CA PHE A 40 2.62 -4.56 -5.55
C PHE A 40 2.64 -6.07 -5.25
N LEU A 41 3.73 -6.77 -5.57
CA LEU A 41 3.90 -8.18 -5.21
C LEU A 41 3.93 -8.37 -3.70
N LEU A 42 4.66 -7.53 -2.97
CA LEU A 42 4.68 -7.58 -1.51
C LEU A 42 3.29 -7.38 -0.91
N GLN A 43 2.51 -6.43 -1.45
CA GLN A 43 1.14 -6.21 -1.00
C GLN A 43 0.23 -7.40 -1.31
N THR A 44 0.46 -8.07 -2.45
CA THR A 44 -0.24 -9.30 -2.83
C THR A 44 0.05 -10.41 -1.83
N PHE A 45 1.33 -10.64 -1.49
CA PHE A 45 1.72 -11.67 -0.54
C PHE A 45 1.16 -11.39 0.85
N ALA A 46 1.21 -10.15 1.32
CA ALA A 46 0.60 -9.76 2.59
C ALA A 46 -0.91 -10.07 2.61
N ALA A 47 -1.64 -9.75 1.53
CA ALA A 47 -3.06 -10.04 1.44
C ALA A 47 -3.36 -11.55 1.39
N ILE A 48 -2.56 -12.34 0.69
CA ILE A 48 -2.70 -13.81 0.63
C ILE A 48 -2.42 -14.45 1.98
N ILE A 49 -1.36 -14.03 2.68
CA ILE A 49 -1.00 -14.56 4.00
C ILE A 49 -2.15 -14.30 5.00
N MET A 50 -2.79 -13.13 4.93
CA MET A 50 -3.95 -12.82 5.78
C MET A 50 -5.20 -13.64 5.44
N LEU A 51 -5.32 -14.14 4.21
CA LEU A 51 -6.43 -15.02 3.79
C LEU A 51 -6.18 -16.49 4.11
N ALA A 52 -4.92 -16.91 4.18
CA ALA A 52 -4.57 -18.31 4.36
C ALA A 52 -4.65 -18.70 5.84
N PRO A 53 -5.52 -19.66 6.23
CA PRO A 53 -5.51 -20.27 7.57
C PRO A 53 -4.33 -21.24 7.75
N GLY A 54 -3.17 -20.87 7.21
CA GLY A 54 -1.96 -21.70 7.19
C GLY A 54 -1.37 -21.90 8.59
N PRO A 55 -0.25 -22.66 8.68
CA PRO A 55 0.42 -22.93 9.95
C PRO A 55 1.11 -21.70 10.56
N SER A 56 1.11 -20.56 9.85
CA SER A 56 1.68 -19.29 10.32
C SER A 56 0.94 -18.81 11.55
N THR A 57 1.69 -18.38 12.56
CA THR A 57 1.11 -17.71 13.72
C THR A 57 0.54 -16.35 13.33
N HIS A 58 -0.37 -15.82 14.16
CA HIS A 58 -0.87 -14.45 13.95
C HIS A 58 0.28 -13.42 13.91
N GLU A 59 1.35 -13.66 14.67
CA GLU A 59 2.56 -12.83 14.69
C GLU A 59 3.33 -12.90 13.36
N ASP A 60 3.47 -14.08 12.75
CA ASP A 60 4.11 -14.25 11.44
C ASP A 60 3.37 -13.48 10.33
N CYS A 61 2.03 -13.52 10.38
CA CYS A 61 1.19 -12.78 9.44
C CYS A 61 1.41 -11.27 9.58
N LEU A 62 1.46 -10.77 10.82
CA LEU A 62 1.73 -9.36 11.10
C LEU A 62 3.14 -8.94 10.68
N ALA A 63 4.15 -9.79 10.88
CA ALA A 63 5.52 -9.54 10.43
C ALA A 63 5.60 -9.44 8.88
N GLY A 64 4.91 -10.33 8.17
CA GLY A 64 4.82 -10.26 6.70
C GLY A 64 4.12 -8.98 6.22
N ALA A 65 3.01 -8.61 6.85
CA ALA A 65 2.30 -7.36 6.55
C ALA A 65 3.12 -6.11 6.88
N TRP A 66 3.91 -6.15 7.95
CA TRP A 66 4.85 -5.10 8.31
C TRP A 66 5.87 -4.86 7.20
N VAL A 67 6.58 -5.91 6.77
CA VAL A 67 7.58 -5.81 5.69
C VAL A 67 6.93 -5.33 4.40
N ALA A 68 5.76 -5.84 4.05
CA ALA A 68 5.03 -5.38 2.87
C ALA A 68 4.65 -3.89 2.96
N THR A 69 4.33 -3.39 4.14
CA THR A 69 4.02 -1.97 4.35
C THR A 69 5.27 -1.10 4.26
N VAL A 70 6.33 -1.43 5.00
CA VAL A 70 7.52 -0.57 5.10
C VAL A 70 8.49 -0.69 3.95
N ILE A 71 8.45 -1.79 3.18
CA ILE A 71 9.23 -1.94 1.94
C ILE A 71 8.35 -1.74 0.72
N GLY A 72 7.16 -2.35 0.70
CA GLY A 72 6.32 -2.34 -0.48
C GLY A 72 5.80 -0.95 -0.84
N LEU A 73 5.34 -0.16 0.14
CA LEU A 73 4.86 1.20 -0.13
C LEU A 73 5.98 2.14 -0.58
N PRO A 74 7.17 2.16 0.06
CA PRO A 74 8.29 2.93 -0.47
C PRO A 74 8.77 2.48 -1.84
N LEU A 75 8.68 1.20 -2.18
CA LEU A 75 8.97 0.71 -3.53
C LEU A 75 7.98 1.24 -4.57
N LEU A 76 6.70 1.41 -4.21
CA LEU A 76 5.74 2.09 -5.07
C LEU A 76 6.21 3.53 -5.29
N ALA A 77 6.43 4.32 -4.23
CA ALA A 77 6.86 5.71 -4.36
C ALA A 77 8.21 5.85 -5.08
N PHE A 78 9.15 4.93 -4.85
CA PHE A 78 10.47 4.91 -5.47
C PHE A 78 10.36 5.06 -6.99
N ASP A 79 9.56 4.21 -7.64
CA ASP A 79 9.44 4.26 -9.10
C ASP A 79 8.74 5.54 -9.58
N PHE A 80 7.79 6.09 -8.82
CA PHE A 80 7.17 7.37 -9.17
C PHE A 80 8.21 8.48 -9.20
N HIS A 81 8.99 8.60 -8.11
CA HIS A 81 10.02 9.61 -8.00
C HIS A 81 11.13 9.38 -9.03
N TRP A 82 11.52 8.13 -9.27
CA TRP A 82 12.55 7.77 -10.22
C TRP A 82 12.22 8.19 -11.65
N VAL A 83 11.00 7.88 -12.12
CA VAL A 83 10.53 8.25 -13.46
C VAL A 83 10.39 9.77 -13.60
N ASN A 84 10.03 10.47 -12.54
CA ASN A 84 9.94 11.94 -12.53
C ASN A 84 11.28 12.65 -12.27
N GLY A 85 12.40 11.91 -12.29
CA GLY A 85 13.75 12.47 -12.19
C GLY A 85 14.25 12.74 -10.77
N ASP A 86 13.43 12.53 -9.74
CA ASP A 86 13.77 12.74 -8.34
C ASP A 86 14.38 11.47 -7.71
N ARG A 87 15.58 11.11 -8.15
CA ARG A 87 16.28 9.90 -7.68
C ARG A 87 16.72 9.99 -6.22
N SER A 88 16.92 11.21 -5.71
CA SER A 88 17.35 11.42 -4.32
C SER A 88 16.24 11.03 -3.35
N SER A 89 15.03 11.56 -3.55
CA SER A 89 13.88 11.20 -2.70
C SER A 89 13.50 9.73 -2.87
N ALA A 90 13.58 9.18 -4.09
CA ALA A 90 13.34 7.76 -4.35
C ALA A 90 14.24 6.87 -3.45
N ASN A 91 15.55 7.10 -3.48
CA ASN A 91 16.51 6.35 -2.67
C ASN A 91 16.32 6.58 -1.17
N LEU A 92 15.99 7.81 -0.74
CA LEU A 92 15.76 8.13 0.67
C LEU A 92 14.52 7.40 1.22
N LEU A 93 13.44 7.33 0.44
CA LEU A 93 12.23 6.60 0.80
C LEU A 93 12.50 5.11 0.94
N LEU A 94 13.17 4.50 -0.05
CA LEU A 94 13.49 3.08 -0.02
C LEU A 94 14.49 2.74 1.11
N GLY A 95 15.53 3.56 1.28
CA GLY A 95 16.51 3.40 2.35
C GLY A 95 15.87 3.54 3.74
N GLY A 96 14.99 4.52 3.93
CA GLY A 96 14.22 4.67 5.16
C GLY A 96 13.31 3.48 5.44
N GLY A 97 12.63 2.97 4.40
CA GLY A 97 11.84 1.74 4.48
C GLY A 97 12.66 0.51 4.89
N MET A 98 13.86 0.35 4.34
CA MET A 98 14.79 -0.73 4.71
C MET A 98 15.25 -0.64 6.16
N VAL A 99 15.60 0.56 6.63
CA VAL A 99 15.96 0.78 8.04
C VAL A 99 14.79 0.43 8.95
N LEU A 100 13.57 0.85 8.60
CA LEU A 100 12.37 0.50 9.36
C LEU A 100 12.10 -1.00 9.36
N ALA A 101 12.26 -1.70 8.23
CA ALA A 101 12.09 -3.14 8.16
C ALA A 101 12.97 -3.88 9.17
N VAL A 102 14.24 -3.48 9.30
CA VAL A 102 15.17 -4.04 10.28
C VAL A 102 14.87 -3.59 11.71
N ALA A 103 14.43 -2.34 11.88
CA ALA A 103 14.06 -1.81 13.19
C ALA A 103 12.76 -2.41 13.74
N GLY A 104 11.93 -3.05 12.90
CA GLY A 104 10.65 -3.64 13.28
C GLY A 104 10.72 -4.56 14.50
N ASP A 105 11.74 -5.42 14.58
CA ASP A 105 11.92 -6.35 15.70
C ASP A 105 12.23 -5.64 17.04
N HIS A 106 12.67 -4.39 16.99
CA HIS A 106 13.00 -3.57 18.14
C HIS A 106 11.86 -2.60 18.50
N LEU A 107 10.89 -2.43 17.60
CA LEU A 107 9.70 -1.63 17.83
C LEU A 107 8.64 -2.52 18.48
N GLY A 108 8.04 -2.03 19.57
CA GLY A 108 6.84 -2.68 20.12
C GLY A 108 5.70 -2.68 19.08
N PRO A 109 4.64 -3.48 19.29
CA PRO A 109 3.53 -3.60 18.35
C PRO A 109 2.85 -2.24 18.06
N GLU A 110 2.73 -1.39 19.07
CA GLU A 110 2.22 -0.01 18.92
C GLU A 110 3.15 0.84 18.04
N GLY A 111 4.46 0.70 18.21
CA GLY A 111 5.47 1.39 17.41
C GLY A 111 5.43 0.97 15.94
N CYS A 112 5.31 -0.32 15.65
CA CYS A 112 5.14 -0.83 14.29
C CYS A 112 3.84 -0.32 13.65
N SER A 113 2.74 -0.27 14.40
CA SER A 113 1.48 0.28 13.90
C SER A 113 1.63 1.76 13.51
N VAL A 114 2.15 2.60 14.41
CA VAL A 114 2.36 4.03 14.15
C VAL A 114 3.33 4.26 13.00
N ALA A 115 4.43 3.50 12.94
CA ALA A 115 5.42 3.59 11.88
C ALA A 115 4.83 3.18 10.52
N GLY A 116 4.05 2.09 10.46
CA GLY A 116 3.40 1.65 9.23
C GLY A 116 2.42 2.69 8.69
N GLN A 117 1.63 3.30 9.58
CA GLN A 117 0.75 4.42 9.24
C GLN A 117 1.52 5.65 8.74
N ALA A 118 2.64 5.98 9.39
CA ALA A 118 3.50 7.08 8.99
C ALA A 118 4.11 6.83 7.61
N VAL A 119 4.59 5.62 7.32
CA VAL A 119 5.12 5.24 6.01
C VAL A 119 4.04 5.38 4.93
N LEU A 120 2.84 4.87 5.17
CA LEU A 120 1.72 5.01 4.22
C LEU A 120 1.39 6.49 3.95
N LEU A 121 1.35 7.32 4.99
CA LEU A 121 1.09 8.75 4.84
C LEU A 121 2.22 9.48 4.11
N VAL A 122 3.48 9.19 4.43
CA VAL A 122 4.65 9.77 3.76
C VAL A 122 4.63 9.40 2.28
N VAL A 123 4.46 8.12 1.95
CA VAL A 123 4.36 7.62 0.56
C VAL A 123 3.20 8.30 -0.18
N ALA A 124 2.03 8.39 0.45
CA ALA A 124 0.87 9.04 -0.13
C ALA A 124 1.13 10.52 -0.46
N VAL A 125 1.69 11.26 0.50
CA VAL A 125 1.98 12.69 0.37
C VAL A 125 3.07 12.94 -0.67
N THR A 126 4.15 12.15 -0.69
CA THR A 126 5.23 12.36 -1.66
C THR A 126 4.77 12.04 -3.08
N ILE A 127 4.01 10.95 -3.27
CA ILE A 127 3.36 10.65 -4.56
C ILE A 127 2.42 11.79 -4.97
N LEU A 128 1.60 12.30 -4.05
CA LEU A 128 0.66 13.40 -4.33
C LEU A 128 1.40 14.68 -4.75
N ILE A 129 2.48 15.04 -4.06
CA ILE A 129 3.30 16.22 -4.40
C ILE A 129 3.84 16.09 -5.84
N VAL A 130 4.49 14.97 -6.15
CA VAL A 130 5.03 14.73 -7.50
C VAL A 130 3.90 14.72 -8.53
N ALA A 131 2.76 14.12 -8.21
CA ALA A 131 1.62 14.04 -9.12
C ALA A 131 1.02 15.41 -9.42
N VAL A 132 0.92 16.29 -8.42
CA VAL A 132 0.47 17.68 -8.60
C VAL A 132 1.45 18.46 -9.47
N PHE A 133 2.75 18.36 -9.21
CA PHE A 133 3.77 19.06 -10.00
C PHE A 133 3.85 18.57 -11.45
N THR A 134 3.51 17.31 -11.70
CA THR A 134 3.54 16.70 -13.03
C THR A 134 2.16 16.72 -13.71
N ALA A 135 1.15 17.34 -13.08
CA ALA A 135 -0.24 17.33 -13.53
C ALA A 135 -0.79 15.92 -13.83
N ASN A 136 -0.29 14.91 -13.12
CA ASN A 136 -0.71 13.52 -13.28
C ASN A 136 -1.96 13.24 -12.45
N THR A 137 -3.13 13.30 -13.07
CA THR A 137 -4.43 13.11 -12.42
C THR A 137 -4.57 11.73 -11.76
N TYR A 138 -4.09 10.66 -12.40
CA TYR A 138 -4.11 9.32 -11.81
C TYR A 138 -3.19 9.22 -10.58
N GLY A 139 -2.03 9.87 -10.63
CA GLY A 139 -1.12 9.98 -9.49
C GLY A 139 -1.77 10.75 -8.32
N MET A 140 -2.52 11.82 -8.62
CA MET A 140 -3.24 12.60 -7.61
C MET A 140 -4.30 11.75 -6.92
N TRP A 141 -5.09 10.98 -7.69
CA TRP A 141 -6.05 10.04 -7.13
C TRP A 141 -5.37 8.94 -6.32
N GLY A 142 -4.28 8.36 -6.82
CA GLY A 142 -3.49 7.34 -6.12
C GLY A 142 -2.99 7.84 -4.77
N GLY A 143 -2.27 8.97 -4.75
CA GLY A 143 -1.77 9.59 -3.53
C GLY A 143 -2.89 9.96 -2.56
N THR A 144 -4.00 10.51 -3.06
CA THR A 144 -5.15 10.85 -2.21
C THR A 144 -5.78 9.62 -1.58
N LEU A 145 -6.02 8.55 -2.35
CA LEU A 145 -6.64 7.33 -1.85
C LEU A 145 -5.76 6.58 -0.84
N LEU A 146 -4.44 6.54 -1.09
CA LEU A 146 -3.47 6.02 -0.12
C LEU A 146 -3.43 6.88 1.15
N GLY A 147 -3.48 8.20 1.01
CA GLY A 147 -3.52 9.14 2.13
C GLY A 147 -4.80 8.98 2.97
N VAL A 148 -5.95 8.82 2.31
CA VAL A 148 -7.22 8.49 2.97
C VAL A 148 -7.09 7.17 3.72
N ALA A 149 -6.53 6.11 3.12
CA ALA A 149 -6.33 4.84 3.84
C ALA A 149 -5.45 5.02 5.09
N GLY A 150 -4.38 5.82 5.00
CA GLY A 150 -3.52 6.14 6.14
C GLY A 150 -4.23 6.94 7.23
N LEU A 151 -5.00 7.97 6.87
CA LEU A 151 -5.77 8.77 7.82
C LEU A 151 -6.90 7.97 8.46
N LEU A 152 -7.63 7.17 7.68
CA LEU A 152 -8.70 6.30 8.16
C LEU A 152 -8.15 5.31 9.19
N SER A 153 -6.97 4.74 8.97
CA SER A 153 -6.35 3.82 9.92
C SER A 153 -6.06 4.43 11.30
N ARG A 154 -5.94 5.77 11.38
CA ARG A 154 -5.73 6.53 12.62
C ARG A 154 -7.02 6.91 13.35
N LEU A 155 -8.17 6.82 12.69
CA LEU A 155 -9.44 7.13 13.35
C LEU A 155 -9.76 6.06 14.39
N GLU A 156 -10.16 6.49 15.59
CA GLU A 156 -10.61 5.59 16.66
C GLU A 156 -11.92 4.87 16.30
N GLU A 157 -12.70 5.43 15.36
CA GLU A 157 -13.97 4.84 14.92
C GLU A 157 -13.77 3.50 14.20
N ASP A 158 -14.45 2.47 14.69
CA ASP A 158 -14.31 1.10 14.17
C ASP A 158 -15.20 0.82 12.94
N ARG A 159 -16.16 1.72 12.66
CA ARG A 159 -17.10 1.61 11.54
C ARG A 159 -17.26 2.92 10.80
N LEU A 160 -17.06 2.84 9.48
CA LEU A 160 -17.31 3.94 8.57
C LEU A 160 -18.20 3.44 7.44
N LEU A 161 -19.23 4.22 7.10
CA LEU A 161 -20.16 3.91 5.99
C LEU A 161 -20.74 2.47 6.05
N LEU A 162 -21.15 2.02 7.24
CA LEU A 162 -21.72 0.68 7.50
C LEU A 162 -20.75 -0.51 7.32
N LEU A 163 -19.51 -0.29 6.89
CA LEU A 163 -18.47 -1.31 6.77
C LEU A 163 -17.46 -1.22 7.92
N PRO A 164 -16.77 -2.33 8.25
CA PRO A 164 -15.58 -2.29 9.09
C PRO A 164 -14.57 -1.29 8.53
N LYS A 165 -13.98 -0.46 9.38
CA LYS A 165 -12.94 0.52 8.99
C LYS A 165 -11.83 -0.14 8.15
N GLU A 166 -11.39 -1.33 8.55
CA GLU A 166 -10.33 -2.07 7.86
C GLU A 166 -10.69 -2.40 6.42
N ASP A 167 -11.95 -2.74 6.14
CA ASP A 167 -12.41 -3.02 4.79
C ASP A 167 -12.36 -1.76 3.93
N VAL A 168 -12.82 -0.64 4.46
CA VAL A 168 -12.74 0.66 3.76
C VAL A 168 -11.28 1.02 3.45
N CYS A 169 -10.36 0.80 4.41
CA CYS A 169 -8.92 1.00 4.19
C CYS A 169 -8.39 0.08 3.08
N ARG A 170 -8.74 -1.21 3.07
CA ARG A 170 -8.33 -2.16 2.02
C ARG A 170 -8.87 -1.77 0.65
N TRP A 171 -10.12 -1.32 0.57
CA TRP A 171 -10.73 -0.81 -0.66
C TRP A 171 -10.02 0.45 -1.16
N ALA A 172 -9.71 1.39 -0.27
CA ALA A 172 -8.94 2.59 -0.60
C ALA A 172 -7.52 2.25 -1.08
N LEU A 173 -6.83 1.30 -0.42
CA LEU A 173 -5.53 0.80 -0.85
C LEU A 173 -5.59 0.14 -2.23
N ALA A 174 -6.62 -0.67 -2.50
CA ALA A 174 -6.81 -1.32 -3.79
C ALA A 174 -7.07 -0.28 -4.90
N ALA A 175 -7.99 0.65 -4.68
CA ALA A 175 -8.29 1.72 -5.63
C ALA A 175 -7.06 2.63 -5.86
N GLY A 176 -6.33 2.96 -4.79
CA GLY A 176 -5.09 3.73 -4.85
C GLY A 176 -3.99 3.00 -5.63
N SER A 177 -3.83 1.69 -5.40
CA SER A 177 -2.88 0.84 -6.12
C SER A 177 -3.20 0.79 -7.62
N TRP A 178 -4.47 0.65 -7.97
CA TRP A 178 -4.91 0.68 -9.37
C TRP A 178 -4.66 2.05 -10.01
N ALA A 179 -5.03 3.14 -9.34
CA ALA A 179 -4.79 4.49 -9.83
C ALA A 179 -3.29 4.77 -10.02
N TYR A 180 -2.47 4.32 -9.07
CA TYR A 180 -1.02 4.44 -9.15
C TYR A 180 -0.42 3.64 -10.31
N CYS A 181 -0.88 2.41 -10.53
CA CYS A 181 -0.50 1.60 -11.68
C CYS A 181 -0.84 2.31 -13.01
N ARG A 182 -2.01 2.96 -13.09
CA ARG A 182 -2.39 3.77 -14.26
C ARG A 182 -1.50 5.00 -14.41
N ALA A 183 -1.17 5.67 -13.31
CA ALA A 183 -0.32 6.86 -13.30
C ALA A 183 1.08 6.59 -13.89
N LEU A 184 1.69 5.46 -13.51
CA LEU A 184 2.96 5.00 -14.06
C LEU A 184 2.86 4.71 -15.56
N HIS A 185 1.77 4.07 -15.99
CA HIS A 185 1.53 3.78 -17.40
C HIS A 185 1.38 5.07 -18.24
N THR A 186 0.64 6.07 -17.73
CA THR A 186 0.43 7.34 -18.44
C THR A 186 1.69 8.20 -18.53
N GLN A 187 2.52 8.24 -17.49
CA GLN A 187 3.78 9.00 -17.53
C GLN A 187 4.75 8.43 -18.55
N ARG A 188 4.71 7.12 -18.77
CA ARG A 188 5.56 6.50 -19.78
C ARG A 188 5.14 6.83 -21.21
N LEU A 189 3.83 6.83 -21.49
CA LEU A 189 3.30 7.23 -22.81
C LEU A 189 3.66 8.67 -23.21
N GLN A 190 4.04 9.52 -22.26
CA GLN A 190 4.52 10.87 -22.56
C GLN A 190 6.00 10.92 -22.98
N TRP A 191 6.75 9.84 -22.75
CA TRP A 191 8.19 9.75 -23.05
C TRP A 191 8.52 8.90 -24.28
N GLU A 192 7.54 8.17 -24.83
CA GLU A 192 7.62 7.44 -26.12
C GLU A 192 7.08 8.31 -27.25
#